data_AF-A0A7X7JUU8-F1
#
_entry.id   AF-A0A7X7JUU8-F1
#
_cell.length_a   1.000
_cell.length_b   1.000
_cell.length_c   1.000
_cell.angle_alpha   90.00
_cell.angle_beta   90.00
_cell.angle_gamma   90.00
#
_symmetry.space_group_name_H-M   'P 1'
#
loop_
_entity.id
_entity.type
_entity.pdbx_description
1 polymer ?
#
loop_
_entity_poly.entity_id
_entity_poly.type
_entity_poly.pdbx_seq_one_letter_code
_entity_poly.pdbx_strand_id
1 'polypeptide(L)'
;MLAPKRHRVALLLVGEPDGAAELRRHLVVAGRVREVEEVYLAPDAARRGSDPLGVREALAGTAADAAIVVATSRWGARRLLPAPVVDGVPVGIVQEGHGPVCEVDPPDPSAPWVVAAMAKNDFLEPTAHWARSLRFGGRDAVDLRADRARRSDLVEALASGPGVVLYAGHGRTIGWSGYQGLRRRHLEPGRAAGLVVAFACDTLKRARSRVPFGSQIVGAGLARAYLGAVGSVRTADVSDLAEVVVFLLAHERPRTVAELMLEVEHTVADLPAARRAWAQFRLVGDPTTPLGAA
;
A
#
# COMPACT_ATOMS: atom_id res chain seq x y z
N MET A 1 -23.93 -8.99 8.70
CA MET A 1 -22.78 -9.00 7.77
C MET A 1 -23.25 -8.47 6.42
N LEU A 2 -22.74 -7.30 5.98
CA LEU A 2 -22.94 -6.84 4.61
C LEU A 2 -22.07 -7.70 3.68
N ALA A 3 -22.58 -8.06 2.50
CA ALA A 3 -21.80 -8.79 1.52
C ALA A 3 -20.53 -7.99 1.12
N PRO A 4 -19.38 -8.66 0.90
CA PRO A 4 -18.17 -7.99 0.46
C PRO A 4 -18.41 -7.28 -0.87
N LYS A 5 -17.95 -6.02 -0.96
CA LYS A 5 -18.04 -5.23 -2.20
C LYS A 5 -17.24 -5.93 -3.29
N ARG A 6 -17.84 -6.08 -4.47
CA ARG A 6 -17.19 -6.65 -5.65
C ARG A 6 -16.80 -5.55 -6.61
N HIS A 7 -15.51 -5.44 -6.89
CA HIS A 7 -14.92 -4.42 -7.73
C HIS A 7 -15.00 -4.79 -9.22
N ARG A 8 -15.08 -3.79 -10.12
CA ARG A 8 -14.66 -3.93 -11.52
C ARG A 8 -13.21 -3.50 -11.60
N VAL A 9 -12.34 -4.41 -12.02
CA VAL A 9 -10.90 -4.15 -12.05
C VAL A 9 -10.40 -4.05 -13.48
N ALA A 10 -9.72 -2.95 -13.80
CA ALA A 10 -8.89 -2.86 -15.00
C ALA A 10 -7.48 -3.38 -14.71
N LEU A 11 -7.03 -4.38 -15.46
CA LEU A 11 -5.64 -4.82 -15.50
C LEU A 11 -4.92 -4.07 -16.63
N LEU A 12 -4.05 -3.14 -16.24
CA LEU A 12 -3.28 -2.33 -17.17
C LEU A 12 -1.89 -2.97 -17.38
N LEU A 13 -1.69 -3.58 -18.54
CA LEU A 13 -0.55 -4.45 -18.82
C LEU A 13 0.59 -3.68 -19.49
N VAL A 14 1.78 -3.65 -18.90
CA VAL A 14 2.94 -2.93 -19.45
C VAL A 14 3.92 -3.90 -20.11
N GLY A 15 3.81 -4.01 -21.44
CA GLY A 15 4.52 -5.02 -22.23
C GLY A 15 3.73 -6.34 -22.27
N GLU A 16 4.44 -7.46 -22.22
CA GLU A 16 3.86 -8.82 -22.17
C GLU A 16 4.18 -9.46 -20.80
N PRO A 17 3.43 -9.11 -19.75
CA PRO A 17 3.62 -9.68 -18.42
C PRO A 17 3.12 -11.13 -18.34
N ASP A 18 4.01 -12.08 -18.03
CA ASP A 18 3.69 -13.53 -17.97
C ASP A 18 2.68 -13.88 -16.86
N GLY A 19 2.65 -13.08 -15.79
CA GLY A 19 1.83 -13.30 -14.59
C GLY A 19 0.43 -12.67 -14.64
N ALA A 20 0.07 -11.96 -15.72
CA ALA A 20 -1.24 -11.32 -15.84
C ALA A 20 -2.41 -12.32 -15.78
N ALA A 21 -2.26 -13.47 -16.44
CA ALA A 21 -3.27 -14.52 -16.45
C ALA A 21 -3.45 -15.16 -15.05
N GLU A 22 -2.36 -15.31 -14.29
CA GLU A 22 -2.41 -15.81 -12.91
C GLU A 22 -3.09 -14.79 -11.99
N LEU A 23 -2.70 -13.51 -12.08
CA LEU A 23 -3.34 -12.44 -11.32
C LEU A 23 -4.84 -12.37 -11.57
N ARG A 24 -5.27 -12.42 -12.84
CA ARG A 24 -6.69 -12.43 -13.21
C ARG A 24 -7.42 -13.59 -12.54
N ARG A 25 -6.86 -14.80 -12.58
CA ARG A 25 -7.44 -15.97 -11.89
C ARG A 25 -7.56 -15.72 -10.39
N HIS A 26 -6.52 -15.19 -9.74
CA HIS A 26 -6.54 -14.90 -8.31
C HIS A 26 -7.61 -13.87 -7.91
N LEU A 27 -7.75 -12.78 -8.69
CA LEU A 27 -8.75 -11.75 -8.44
C LEU A 27 -10.18 -12.28 -8.52
N VAL A 28 -10.45 -13.15 -9.50
CA VAL A 28 -11.76 -13.78 -9.70
C VAL A 28 -12.03 -14.84 -8.62
N VAL A 29 -11.06 -15.73 -8.35
CA VAL A 29 -11.20 -16.81 -7.35
C VAL A 29 -11.39 -16.25 -5.94
N ALA A 30 -10.71 -15.15 -5.60
CA ALA A 30 -10.89 -14.51 -4.30
C ALA A 30 -12.30 -13.93 -4.10
N GLY A 31 -13.17 -13.92 -5.13
CA GLY A 31 -14.57 -13.46 -5.03
C GLY A 31 -14.72 -11.96 -4.79
N ARG A 32 -13.63 -11.20 -4.89
CA ARG A 32 -13.52 -9.76 -4.65
C ARG A 32 -13.73 -8.92 -5.90
N VAL A 33 -13.63 -9.56 -7.07
CA VAL A 33 -13.76 -8.91 -8.38
C VAL A 33 -14.91 -9.56 -9.14
N ARG A 34 -15.84 -8.75 -9.64
CA ARG A 34 -16.95 -9.23 -10.48
C ARG A 34 -16.57 -9.34 -11.95
N GLU A 35 -15.63 -8.51 -12.39
CA GLU A 35 -15.27 -8.33 -13.79
C GLU A 35 -13.83 -7.82 -13.88
N VAL A 36 -13.08 -8.40 -14.82
CA VAL A 36 -11.70 -7.99 -15.11
C VAL A 36 -11.63 -7.60 -16.57
N GLU A 37 -11.24 -6.35 -16.82
CA GLU A 37 -10.97 -5.81 -18.15
C GLU A 37 -9.45 -5.67 -18.33
N GLU A 38 -8.90 -6.16 -19.44
CA GLU A 38 -7.46 -6.08 -19.72
C GLU A 38 -7.18 -4.99 -20.75
N VAL A 39 -6.26 -4.07 -20.43
CA VAL A 39 -5.86 -2.97 -21.30
C VAL A 39 -4.35 -2.96 -21.43
N TYR A 40 -3.84 -3.04 -22.66
CA TYR A 40 -2.40 -3.01 -22.91
C TYR A 40 -1.90 -1.57 -22.99
N LEU A 41 -0.88 -1.26 -22.18
CA LEU A 41 -0.22 0.05 -22.17
C LEU A 41 1.06 -0.03 -23.01
N ALA A 42 1.11 0.76 -24.08
CA ALA A 42 2.32 0.98 -24.86
C ALA A 42 3.09 2.18 -24.28
N PRO A 43 4.35 2.01 -23.83
CA PRO A 43 5.18 3.13 -23.42
C PRO A 43 5.37 4.10 -24.60
N ASP A 44 4.94 5.34 -24.44
CA ASP A 44 5.10 6.37 -25.47
C ASP A 44 6.18 7.37 -25.05
N ALA A 45 7.27 7.42 -25.82
CA ALA A 45 8.38 8.33 -25.58
C ALA A 45 8.00 9.81 -25.76
N ALA A 46 6.87 10.10 -26.44
CA ALA A 46 6.31 11.44 -26.60
C ALA A 46 5.55 11.91 -25.34
N ARG A 47 5.01 10.97 -24.54
CA ARG A 47 4.39 11.23 -23.23
C ARG A 47 5.45 11.46 -22.15
N ARG A 48 6.31 12.47 -22.35
CA ARG A 48 7.23 12.94 -21.29
C ARG A 48 6.43 13.74 -20.27
N GLY A 49 6.35 13.28 -19.03
CA GLY A 49 5.64 14.03 -18.00
C GLY A 49 5.14 13.19 -16.82
N SER A 50 3.98 13.57 -16.29
CA SER A 50 3.39 12.96 -15.09
C SER A 50 2.74 11.59 -15.33
N ASP A 51 2.29 11.29 -16.57
CA ASP A 51 1.63 10.03 -16.95
C ASP A 51 2.30 9.37 -18.17
N PRO A 52 3.49 8.77 -17.99
CA PRO A 52 4.31 8.29 -19.09
C PRO A 52 3.78 7.03 -19.80
N LEU A 53 2.75 6.38 -19.25
CA LEU A 53 2.13 5.20 -19.84
C LEU A 53 0.70 5.46 -20.35
N GLY A 54 0.20 6.70 -20.22
CA GLY A 54 -1.18 7.04 -20.60
C GLY A 54 -2.23 6.32 -19.75
N VAL A 55 -1.95 6.14 -18.46
CA VAL A 55 -2.85 5.47 -17.51
C VAL A 55 -4.19 6.19 -17.43
N ARG A 56 -4.21 7.53 -17.49
CA ARG A 56 -5.47 8.30 -17.48
C ARG A 56 -6.35 7.97 -18.67
N GLU A 57 -5.78 7.99 -19.87
CA GLU A 57 -6.50 7.70 -21.11
C GLU A 57 -6.99 6.25 -21.14
N ALA A 58 -6.16 5.31 -20.69
CA ALA A 58 -6.55 3.92 -20.56
C ALA A 58 -7.75 3.75 -19.62
N LEU A 59 -7.72 4.38 -18.44
CA LEU A 59 -8.80 4.28 -17.46
C LEU A 59 -10.10 4.95 -17.93
N ALA A 60 -10.02 6.06 -18.65
CA ALA A 60 -11.19 6.76 -19.20
C ALA A 60 -12.00 5.90 -20.18
N GLY A 61 -11.37 4.90 -20.81
CA GLY A 61 -12.04 3.93 -21.67
C GLY A 61 -12.70 2.76 -20.93
N THR A 62 -12.54 2.65 -19.60
CA THR A 62 -13.03 1.52 -18.80
C THR A 62 -14.17 1.92 -17.87
N ALA A 63 -14.94 0.94 -17.41
CA ALA A 63 -15.94 1.10 -16.34
C ALA A 63 -15.41 0.64 -14.96
N ALA A 64 -14.09 0.60 -14.79
CA ALA A 64 -13.43 0.06 -13.60
C ALA A 64 -13.54 0.99 -12.39
N ASP A 65 -13.74 0.42 -11.20
CA ASP A 65 -13.78 1.15 -9.92
C ASP A 65 -12.48 0.96 -9.11
N ALA A 66 -11.57 0.13 -9.58
CA ALA A 66 -10.18 0.02 -9.16
C ALA A 66 -9.33 -0.48 -10.35
N ALA A 67 -8.02 -0.25 -10.31
CA ALA A 67 -7.13 -0.75 -11.36
C ALA A 67 -5.83 -1.31 -10.81
N ILE A 68 -5.18 -2.18 -11.58
CA ILE A 68 -3.86 -2.73 -11.25
C ILE A 68 -2.97 -2.59 -12.48
N VAL A 69 -1.86 -1.88 -12.33
CA VAL A 69 -0.79 -1.89 -13.33
C VAL A 69 0.07 -3.11 -13.11
N VAL A 70 0.15 -3.97 -14.12
CA VAL A 70 1.01 -5.16 -14.13
C VAL A 70 2.24 -4.86 -14.97
N ALA A 71 3.42 -4.91 -14.36
CA ALA A 71 4.67 -4.59 -15.03
C ALA A 71 5.84 -5.38 -14.44
N THR A 72 6.89 -5.59 -15.22
CA THR A 72 8.12 -6.21 -14.68
C THR A 72 8.84 -5.29 -13.68
N SER A 73 9.63 -5.88 -12.77
CA SER A 73 10.38 -5.15 -11.72
C SER A 73 11.43 -4.14 -12.23
N ARG A 74 11.68 -4.11 -13.54
CA ARG A 74 12.50 -3.06 -14.19
C ARG A 74 11.87 -1.67 -14.06
N TRP A 75 10.54 -1.61 -13.95
CA TRP A 75 9.81 -0.36 -13.79
C TRP A 75 9.79 0.08 -12.32
N GLY A 76 9.93 1.37 -12.07
CA GLY A 76 9.74 1.94 -10.73
C GLY A 76 8.33 2.46 -10.57
N ALA A 77 7.73 2.36 -9.37
CA ALA A 77 6.36 2.79 -9.12
C ALA A 77 6.06 4.23 -9.55
N ARG A 78 7.01 5.16 -9.35
CA ARG A 78 6.89 6.56 -9.83
C ARG A 78 6.73 6.69 -11.35
N ARG A 79 7.31 5.78 -12.12
CA ARG A 79 7.23 5.78 -13.58
C ARG A 79 6.01 5.03 -14.10
N LEU A 80 5.38 4.20 -13.28
CA LEU A 80 4.18 3.47 -13.67
C LEU A 80 2.93 4.31 -13.45
N LEU A 81 2.89 5.12 -12.39
CA LEU A 81 1.68 5.83 -11.97
C LEU A 81 1.95 7.30 -11.62
N PRO A 82 1.09 8.24 -12.05
CA PRO A 82 1.16 9.66 -11.67
C PRO A 82 0.79 9.92 -10.21
N ALA A 83 -0.10 9.10 -9.64
CA ALA A 83 -0.70 9.26 -8.32
C ALA A 83 -1.20 7.89 -7.81
N PRO A 84 -1.49 7.74 -6.51
CA PRO A 84 -2.12 6.52 -5.99
C PRO A 84 -3.59 6.37 -6.46
N VAL A 85 -4.30 7.50 -6.66
CA VAL A 85 -5.62 7.56 -7.29
C VAL A 85 -5.48 8.36 -8.59
N VAL A 86 -6.02 7.83 -9.69
CA VAL A 86 -5.97 8.45 -11.02
C VAL A 86 -7.38 8.68 -11.50
N ASP A 87 -7.76 9.95 -11.63
CA ASP A 87 -9.09 10.39 -12.10
C ASP A 87 -10.26 9.68 -11.38
N GLY A 88 -10.12 9.52 -10.06
CA GLY A 88 -11.13 8.86 -9.20
C GLY A 88 -11.01 7.33 -9.12
N VAL A 89 -10.00 6.72 -9.75
CA VAL A 89 -9.77 5.27 -9.70
C VAL A 89 -8.53 4.96 -8.85
N PRO A 90 -8.64 4.18 -7.75
CA PRO A 90 -7.48 3.72 -6.99
C PRO A 90 -6.68 2.71 -7.80
N VAL A 91 -5.36 2.91 -7.87
CA VAL A 91 -4.49 2.07 -8.70
C VAL A 91 -3.40 1.40 -7.88
N GLY A 92 -3.39 0.07 -7.92
CA GLY A 92 -2.31 -0.77 -7.40
C GLY A 92 -1.25 -1.09 -8.45
N ILE A 93 -0.10 -1.56 -8.00
CA ILE A 93 0.99 -2.00 -8.86
C ILE A 93 1.36 -3.43 -8.49
N VAL A 94 1.35 -4.32 -9.48
CA VAL A 94 1.92 -5.66 -9.35
C VAL A 94 3.21 -5.72 -10.16
N GLN A 95 4.32 -6.04 -9.46
CA GLN A 95 5.65 -6.09 -10.06
C GLN A 95 6.13 -7.53 -10.23
N GLU A 96 6.24 -7.98 -11.47
CA GLU A 96 6.65 -9.35 -11.78
C GLU A 96 8.15 -9.57 -11.60
N GLY A 97 8.52 -10.81 -11.30
CA GLY A 97 9.91 -11.27 -11.15
C GLY A 97 10.42 -11.43 -9.72
N HIS A 98 9.59 -11.23 -8.69
CA HIS A 98 10.02 -11.28 -7.28
C HIS A 98 9.12 -12.08 -6.32
N GLY A 99 8.39 -13.09 -6.81
CA GLY A 99 7.59 -14.02 -6.00
C GLY A 99 6.10 -14.00 -6.37
N PRO A 100 5.22 -14.64 -5.57
CA PRO A 100 3.82 -14.83 -5.92
C PRO A 100 3.10 -13.49 -6.17
N VAL A 101 2.28 -13.49 -7.21
CA VAL A 101 1.70 -12.29 -7.80
C VAL A 101 0.59 -11.68 -6.92
N CYS A 102 -0.05 -12.51 -6.07
CA CYS A 102 -1.00 -12.14 -5.00
C CYS A 102 -1.22 -13.33 -4.06
N GLU A 103 -1.40 -13.09 -2.75
CA GLU A 103 -1.98 -14.12 -1.86
C GLU A 103 -3.49 -14.27 -2.11
N VAL A 104 -3.98 -15.51 -2.04
CA VAL A 104 -5.35 -15.88 -2.41
C VAL A 104 -6.31 -15.87 -1.23
N ASP A 105 -5.89 -16.38 -0.07
CA ASP A 105 -6.72 -16.38 1.15
C ASP A 105 -7.08 -14.95 1.52
N PRO A 106 -8.19 -14.61 2.18
CA PRO A 106 -8.43 -13.27 2.73
C PRO A 106 -7.60 -13.01 4.01
N PRO A 107 -7.32 -11.75 4.39
CA PRO A 107 -6.67 -11.49 5.67
C PRO A 107 -7.62 -11.91 6.78
N ASP A 108 -7.07 -12.33 7.92
CA ASP A 108 -7.87 -12.66 9.08
C ASP A 108 -8.67 -11.43 9.52
N PRO A 109 -10.02 -11.48 9.53
CA PRO A 109 -10.81 -10.33 9.95
C PRO A 109 -10.60 -9.96 11.41
N SER A 110 -10.10 -10.89 12.22
CA SER A 110 -9.80 -10.71 13.64
C SER A 110 -8.33 -10.41 13.93
N ALA A 111 -7.45 -10.39 12.91
CA ALA A 111 -6.04 -10.12 13.14
C ALA A 111 -5.83 -8.72 13.74
N PRO A 112 -4.94 -8.59 14.73
CA PRO A 112 -4.62 -7.31 15.31
C PRO A 112 -3.98 -6.40 14.27
N TRP A 113 -4.17 -5.10 14.44
CA TRP A 113 -3.47 -4.07 13.73
C TRP A 113 -2.21 -3.68 14.50
N VAL A 114 -1.19 -3.22 13.82
CA VAL A 114 0.11 -2.87 14.41
C VAL A 114 0.40 -1.41 14.18
N VAL A 115 0.71 -0.69 15.26
CA VAL A 115 1.26 0.66 15.22
C VAL A 115 2.74 0.60 15.57
N ALA A 116 3.58 1.05 14.65
CA ALA A 116 5.02 1.07 14.76
C ALA A 116 5.55 2.50 14.55
N ALA A 117 6.58 2.88 15.29
CA ALA A 117 7.24 4.17 15.13
C ALA A 117 8.74 4.07 15.46
N MET A 118 9.56 4.78 14.70
CA MET A 118 11.00 4.89 14.96
C MET A 118 11.26 5.61 16.29
N ALA A 119 12.32 5.22 17.02
CA ALA A 119 12.73 5.81 18.30
C ALA A 119 13.32 7.23 18.13
N LYS A 120 12.47 8.19 17.81
CA LYS A 120 12.77 9.62 17.72
C LYS A 120 11.49 10.40 18.06
N ASN A 121 11.59 11.47 18.84
CA ASN A 121 10.42 12.22 19.31
C ASN A 121 9.53 12.71 18.18
N ASP A 122 10.11 13.17 17.06
CA ASP A 122 9.39 13.57 15.84
C ASP A 122 8.42 12.49 15.29
N PHE A 123 8.60 11.22 15.67
CA PHE A 123 7.71 10.11 15.31
C PHE A 123 6.98 9.54 16.52
N LEU A 124 7.61 9.46 17.69
CA LEU A 124 6.98 8.90 18.88
C LEU A 124 5.84 9.77 19.40
N GLU A 125 6.03 11.08 19.51
CA GLU A 125 5.01 11.98 20.06
C GLU A 125 3.76 12.02 19.16
N PRO A 126 3.87 12.23 17.84
CA PRO A 126 2.69 12.27 16.97
C PRO A 126 1.97 10.92 16.84
N THR A 127 2.64 9.79 17.13
CA THR A 127 2.01 8.46 17.04
C THR A 127 1.48 7.93 18.36
N ALA A 128 1.64 8.67 19.46
CA ALA A 128 1.30 8.20 20.81
C ALA A 128 -0.19 7.88 21.01
N HIS A 129 -1.08 8.51 20.24
CA HIS A 129 -2.53 8.28 20.30
C HIS A 129 -3.02 7.25 19.30
N TRP A 130 -2.25 6.86 18.28
CA TRP A 130 -2.77 6.08 17.14
C TRP A 130 -3.42 4.77 17.57
N ALA A 131 -2.73 3.95 18.36
CA ALA A 131 -3.29 2.67 18.82
C ALA A 131 -4.55 2.88 19.67
N ARG A 132 -4.61 3.94 20.48
CA ARG A 132 -5.79 4.29 21.27
C ARG A 132 -6.96 4.74 20.38
N SER A 133 -6.70 5.57 19.37
CA SER A 133 -7.72 6.03 18.41
C SER A 133 -8.30 4.85 17.62
N LEU A 134 -7.44 3.94 17.16
CA LEU A 134 -7.88 2.73 16.46
C LEU A 134 -8.74 1.83 17.36
N ARG A 135 -8.35 1.62 18.63
CA ARG A 135 -9.14 0.89 19.62
C ARG A 135 -10.48 1.54 19.93
N PHE A 136 -10.51 2.87 20.04
CA PHE A 136 -11.77 3.62 20.20
C PHE A 136 -12.68 3.42 18.99
N GLY A 137 -12.10 3.35 17.79
CA GLY A 137 -12.79 2.97 16.55
C GLY A 137 -13.21 1.50 16.47
N GLY A 138 -12.93 0.67 17.48
CA GLY A 138 -13.28 -0.75 17.55
C GLY A 138 -12.27 -1.69 16.89
N ARG A 139 -11.06 -1.23 16.57
CA ARG A 139 -9.99 -2.07 16.01
C ARG A 139 -9.13 -2.64 17.13
N ASP A 140 -8.86 -3.95 17.10
CA ASP A 140 -7.77 -4.47 17.91
C ASP A 140 -6.45 -3.95 17.35
N ALA A 141 -5.73 -3.15 18.13
CA ALA A 141 -4.50 -2.49 17.71
C ALA A 141 -3.42 -2.64 18.77
N VAL A 142 -2.24 -3.10 18.39
CA VAL A 142 -1.07 -3.27 19.24
C VAL A 142 -0.10 -2.12 19.00
N ASP A 143 0.37 -1.52 20.09
CA ASP A 143 1.34 -0.42 20.04
C ASP A 143 2.75 -1.00 20.22
N LEU A 144 3.48 -1.08 19.11
CA LEU A 144 4.86 -1.58 19.05
C LEU A 144 5.84 -0.46 18.73
N ARG A 145 5.55 0.80 19.10
CA ARG A 145 6.50 1.91 18.91
C ARG A 145 7.84 1.58 19.56
N ALA A 146 8.95 2.06 18.99
CA ALA A 146 10.29 1.60 19.34
C ALA A 146 10.78 2.02 20.75
N ASP A 147 10.04 2.88 21.46
CA ASP A 147 10.21 3.13 22.89
C ASP A 147 9.59 2.04 23.78
N ARG A 148 8.79 1.15 23.20
CA ARG A 148 8.07 0.06 23.89
C ARG A 148 8.43 -1.34 23.40
N ALA A 149 8.81 -1.46 22.14
CA ALA A 149 9.06 -2.75 21.49
C ALA A 149 10.41 -2.80 20.76
N ARG A 150 10.96 -4.00 20.68
CA ARG A 150 12.20 -4.32 19.97
C ARG A 150 11.90 -4.76 18.54
N ARG A 151 12.96 -4.94 17.74
CA ARG A 151 12.84 -5.48 16.38
C ARG A 151 12.19 -6.87 16.37
N SER A 152 12.54 -7.73 17.32
CA SER A 152 11.97 -9.08 17.45
C SER A 152 10.45 -9.05 17.50
N ASP A 153 9.91 -8.18 18.35
CA ASP A 153 8.48 -8.09 18.61
C ASP A 153 7.73 -7.60 17.37
N LEU A 154 8.31 -6.62 16.65
CA LEU A 154 7.76 -6.17 15.36
C LEU A 154 7.83 -7.27 14.29
N VAL A 155 8.94 -8.01 14.21
CA VAL A 155 9.09 -9.09 13.21
C VAL A 155 8.08 -10.21 13.47
N GLU A 156 7.91 -10.60 14.74
CA GLU A 156 6.92 -11.60 15.15
C GLU A 156 5.50 -11.13 14.82
N ALA A 157 5.16 -9.89 15.17
CA ALA A 157 3.85 -9.30 14.86
C ALA A 157 3.60 -9.13 13.36
N LEU A 158 4.64 -8.97 12.53
CA LEU A 158 4.50 -8.97 11.07
C LEU A 158 4.25 -10.39 10.55
N ALA A 159 4.97 -11.39 11.07
CA ALA A 159 4.83 -12.79 10.66
C ALA A 159 3.49 -13.41 11.08
N SER A 160 2.80 -12.85 12.08
CA SER A 160 1.47 -13.31 12.49
C SER A 160 0.34 -12.93 11.52
N GLY A 161 0.61 -12.12 10.49
CA GLY A 161 -0.39 -11.66 9.51
C GLY A 161 -1.34 -10.59 10.05
N PRO A 162 -0.83 -9.43 10.49
CA PRO A 162 -1.66 -8.36 11.04
C PRO A 162 -2.60 -7.78 9.96
N GLY A 163 -3.78 -7.32 10.36
CA GLY A 163 -4.75 -6.73 9.42
C GLY A 163 -4.18 -5.48 8.74
N VAL A 164 -3.73 -4.52 9.54
CA VAL A 164 -3.07 -3.30 9.06
C VAL A 164 -1.81 -3.03 9.88
N VAL A 165 -0.75 -2.56 9.23
CA VAL A 165 0.48 -2.10 9.87
C VAL A 165 0.71 -0.65 9.50
N LEU A 166 0.82 0.22 10.50
CA LEU A 166 1.16 1.62 10.34
C LEU A 166 2.59 1.83 10.85
N TYR A 167 3.48 2.36 10.01
CA TYR A 167 4.84 2.71 10.41
C TYR A 167 5.11 4.20 10.19
N ALA A 168 5.50 4.90 11.26
CA ALA A 168 6.02 6.27 11.20
C ALA A 168 7.54 6.31 11.43
N GLY A 169 8.29 6.87 10.48
CA GLY A 169 9.73 7.02 10.68
C GLY A 169 10.51 7.32 9.42
N HIS A 170 11.83 7.15 9.49
CA HIS A 170 12.65 7.24 8.30
C HIS A 170 12.60 5.95 7.49
N GLY A 171 12.53 6.10 6.17
CA GLY A 171 12.56 5.01 5.19
C GLY A 171 13.74 5.15 4.24
N ARG A 172 14.09 4.03 3.61
CA ARG A 172 15.07 3.93 2.53
C ARG A 172 14.55 2.88 1.54
N THR A 173 15.08 2.88 0.32
CA THR A 173 14.81 1.84 -0.69
C THR A 173 14.97 0.41 -0.17
N ILE A 174 15.80 0.18 0.86
CA ILE A 174 16.11 -1.15 1.40
C ILE A 174 15.36 -1.50 2.70
N GLY A 175 14.60 -0.58 3.29
CA GLY A 175 13.91 -0.83 4.55
C GLY A 175 13.62 0.39 5.41
N TRP A 176 13.11 0.12 6.61
CA TRP A 176 12.84 1.13 7.62
C TRP A 176 14.08 1.40 8.46
N SER A 177 14.35 2.66 8.80
CA SER A 177 15.51 2.99 9.65
C SER A 177 15.24 2.71 11.12
N GLY A 178 13.97 2.70 11.55
CA GLY A 178 13.58 2.23 12.88
C GLY A 178 13.95 0.78 13.13
N TYR A 179 13.84 0.35 14.40
CA TYR A 179 14.11 -1.03 14.82
C TYR A 179 15.49 -1.53 14.40
N GLN A 180 16.52 -0.72 14.65
CA GLN A 180 17.92 -0.99 14.28
C GLN A 180 18.10 -1.25 12.77
N GLY A 181 17.31 -0.55 11.95
CA GLY A 181 17.33 -0.70 10.50
C GLY A 181 16.68 -2.02 10.05
N LEU A 182 15.36 -2.13 10.17
CA LEU A 182 14.61 -3.27 9.62
C LEU A 182 14.82 -3.42 8.10
N ARG A 183 15.09 -4.63 7.62
CA ARG A 183 15.37 -4.97 6.21
C ARG A 183 14.63 -6.27 5.88
N ARG A 184 14.49 -6.58 4.59
CA ARG A 184 13.82 -7.82 4.13
C ARG A 184 14.39 -9.09 4.77
N ARG A 185 15.72 -9.18 4.92
CA ARG A 185 16.41 -10.33 5.54
C ARG A 185 16.11 -10.54 7.04
N HIS A 186 15.48 -9.56 7.71
CA HIS A 186 15.10 -9.68 9.12
C HIS A 186 13.66 -10.15 9.26
N LEU A 187 12.93 -10.31 8.15
CA LEU A 187 11.53 -10.70 8.16
C LEU A 187 11.44 -12.19 7.92
N GLU A 188 10.73 -12.84 8.83
CA GLU A 188 10.47 -14.27 8.78
C GLU A 188 9.28 -14.57 7.86
N PRO A 189 9.24 -15.75 7.22
CA PRO A 189 8.03 -16.25 6.59
C PRO A 189 6.88 -16.32 7.61
N GLY A 190 5.66 -16.10 7.16
CA GLY A 190 4.48 -16.08 8.02
C GLY A 190 3.22 -15.86 7.21
N ARG A 191 2.14 -15.45 7.88
CA ARG A 191 0.92 -14.99 7.21
C ARG A 191 1.13 -13.56 6.71
N ALA A 192 0.68 -13.22 5.50
CA ALA A 192 0.83 -11.86 5.01
C ALA A 192 0.00 -10.86 5.83
N ALA A 193 0.58 -9.69 6.07
CA ALA A 193 -0.20 -8.53 6.51
C ALA A 193 -1.25 -8.14 5.45
N GLY A 194 -2.40 -7.64 5.89
CA GLY A 194 -3.42 -7.08 4.99
C GLY A 194 -2.88 -5.89 4.21
N LEU A 195 -2.64 -4.79 4.92
CA LEU A 195 -2.06 -3.56 4.39
C LEU A 195 -0.89 -3.10 5.27
N VAL A 196 0.23 -2.73 4.65
CA VAL A 196 1.29 -1.98 5.31
C VAL A 196 1.29 -0.55 4.79
N VAL A 197 1.13 0.44 5.67
CA VAL A 197 1.26 1.87 5.36
C VAL A 197 2.53 2.39 6.01
N ALA A 198 3.48 2.86 5.19
CA ALA A 198 4.73 3.43 5.68
C ALA A 198 4.76 4.94 5.43
N PHE A 199 4.57 5.71 6.51
CA PHE A 199 4.77 7.15 6.57
C PHE A 199 6.28 7.47 6.64
N ALA A 200 6.97 7.12 5.55
CA ALA A 200 8.42 7.10 5.46
C ALA A 200 8.91 7.30 4.02
N CYS A 201 10.00 8.07 3.86
CA CYS A 201 10.60 8.36 2.56
C CYS A 201 11.10 7.12 1.82
N ASP A 202 11.10 7.18 0.48
CA ASP A 202 11.85 6.29 -0.42
C ASP A 202 11.58 4.77 -0.30
N THR A 203 10.55 4.33 0.42
CA THR A 203 10.27 2.90 0.62
C THR A 203 9.77 2.18 -0.65
N LEU A 204 9.26 2.94 -1.62
CA LEU A 204 8.90 2.50 -2.97
C LEU A 204 9.78 3.09 -4.08
N LYS A 205 10.86 3.80 -3.71
CA LYS A 205 11.78 4.37 -4.69
C LYS A 205 12.71 3.30 -5.23
N ARG A 206 12.65 3.07 -6.55
CA ARG A 206 13.61 2.20 -7.25
C ARG A 206 14.99 2.86 -7.31
N ALA A 207 16.00 2.16 -6.83
CA ALA A 207 17.40 2.49 -7.08
C ALA A 207 17.94 1.51 -8.14
N ARG A 208 18.87 1.94 -9.00
CA ARG A 208 19.31 1.24 -10.24
C ARG A 208 19.20 -0.29 -10.22
N SER A 209 19.81 -0.96 -9.23
CA SER A 209 19.85 -2.42 -9.08
C SER A 209 19.03 -2.98 -7.91
N ARG A 210 18.23 -2.15 -7.23
CA ARG A 210 17.51 -2.54 -6.01
C ARG A 210 16.01 -2.40 -6.19
N VAL A 211 15.32 -3.52 -6.00
CA VAL A 211 13.88 -3.60 -5.81
C VAL A 211 13.52 -2.78 -4.55
N PRO A 212 12.51 -1.90 -4.60
CA PRO A 212 12.09 -1.16 -3.42
C PRO A 212 11.64 -2.07 -2.28
N PHE A 213 11.79 -1.61 -1.05
CA PHE A 213 11.45 -2.39 0.14
C PHE A 213 10.00 -2.84 0.13
N GLY A 214 9.04 -1.94 -0.12
CA GLY A 214 7.62 -2.31 -0.18
C GLY A 214 7.33 -3.38 -1.25
N SER A 215 7.98 -3.31 -2.41
CA SER A 215 7.89 -4.34 -3.44
C SER A 215 8.48 -5.69 -3.00
N GLN A 216 9.55 -5.69 -2.19
CA GLN A 216 10.12 -6.91 -1.61
C GLN A 216 9.20 -7.52 -0.54
N ILE A 217 8.46 -6.69 0.23
CA ILE A 217 7.47 -7.17 1.20
C ILE A 217 6.33 -7.87 0.49
N VAL A 218 5.75 -7.22 -0.51
CA VAL A 218 4.60 -7.78 -1.25
C VAL A 218 5.01 -8.99 -2.07
N GLY A 219 6.10 -8.90 -2.85
CA GLY A 219 6.57 -10.02 -3.67
C GLY A 219 6.97 -11.24 -2.85
N ALA A 220 7.43 -11.06 -1.61
CA ALA A 220 7.73 -12.17 -0.71
C ALA A 220 6.52 -12.78 0.01
N GLY A 221 5.30 -12.29 -0.26
CA GLY A 221 4.08 -12.73 0.45
C GLY A 221 4.04 -12.29 1.92
N LEU A 222 4.77 -11.24 2.30
CA LEU A 222 4.76 -10.73 3.68
C LEU A 222 3.67 -9.67 3.92
N ALA A 223 3.16 -9.08 2.83
CA ALA A 223 1.97 -8.24 2.84
C ALA A 223 1.25 -8.38 1.50
N ARG A 224 -0.06 -8.15 1.49
CA ARG A 224 -0.85 -8.16 0.25
C ARG A 224 -0.82 -6.82 -0.46
N ALA A 225 -0.71 -5.77 0.34
CA ALA A 225 -0.68 -4.40 -0.09
C ALA A 225 0.36 -3.62 0.74
N TYR A 226 1.13 -2.77 0.06
CA TYR A 226 2.07 -1.84 0.66
C TYR A 226 1.86 -0.46 0.08
N LEU A 227 1.48 0.49 0.93
CA LEU A 227 1.28 1.89 0.61
C LEU A 227 2.46 2.71 1.17
N GLY A 228 3.24 3.34 0.29
CA GLY A 228 4.42 4.08 0.73
C GLY A 228 4.96 5.08 -0.30
N ALA A 229 5.95 5.86 0.12
CA ALA A 229 6.48 6.95 -0.70
C ALA A 229 7.47 6.47 -1.78
N VAL A 230 7.33 7.00 -3.01
CA VAL A 230 8.27 6.82 -4.13
C VAL A 230 9.40 7.85 -4.17
N GLY A 231 9.47 8.71 -3.15
CA GLY A 231 10.42 9.81 -3.03
C GLY A 231 10.53 10.32 -1.60
N SER A 232 11.25 11.43 -1.44
CA SER A 232 11.35 12.15 -0.17
C SER A 232 10.02 12.86 0.14
N VAL A 233 9.59 12.74 1.39
CA VAL A 233 8.45 13.48 1.95
C VAL A 233 8.94 14.34 3.13
N ARG A 234 8.35 15.52 3.32
CA ARG A 234 8.65 16.34 4.50
C ARG A 234 7.98 15.72 5.71
N THR A 235 8.66 15.72 6.86
CA THR A 235 8.11 15.14 8.10
C THR A 235 6.76 15.76 8.47
N ALA A 236 6.61 17.09 8.42
CA ALA A 236 5.34 17.76 8.72
C ALA A 236 4.22 17.33 7.76
N ASP A 237 4.47 17.39 6.44
CA ASP A 237 3.48 17.00 5.42
C ASP A 237 3.03 15.53 5.58
N VAL A 238 3.95 14.62 5.91
CA VAL A 238 3.60 13.19 6.10
C VAL A 238 2.93 12.94 7.44
N SER A 239 3.22 13.73 8.48
CA SER A 239 2.49 13.67 9.75
C SER A 239 1.02 14.04 9.55
N ASP A 240 0.73 15.12 8.80
CA ASP A 240 -0.66 15.52 8.50
C ASP A 240 -1.40 14.42 7.72
N LEU A 241 -0.73 13.82 6.72
CA LEU A 241 -1.29 12.68 5.99
C LEU A 241 -1.54 11.47 6.92
N ALA A 242 -0.63 11.21 7.86
CA ALA A 242 -0.77 10.09 8.77
C ALA A 242 -1.96 10.25 9.71
N GLU A 243 -2.20 11.47 10.21
CA GLU A 243 -3.40 11.77 11.00
C GLU A 243 -4.68 11.56 10.20
N VAL A 244 -4.73 11.98 8.93
CA VAL A 244 -5.86 11.71 8.04
C VAL A 244 -6.11 10.21 7.91
N VAL A 245 -5.07 9.42 7.60
CA VAL A 245 -5.21 7.96 7.43
C VAL A 245 -5.67 7.29 8.73
N VAL A 246 -5.09 7.65 9.88
CA VAL A 246 -5.48 7.10 11.18
C VAL A 246 -6.92 7.47 11.53
N PHE A 247 -7.33 8.71 11.27
CA PHE A 247 -8.70 9.16 11.48
C PHE A 247 -9.70 8.34 10.65
N LEU A 248 -9.47 8.20 9.35
CA LEU A 248 -10.35 7.45 8.43
C LEU A 248 -10.45 5.97 8.83
N LEU A 249 -9.31 5.37 9.19
CA LEU A 249 -9.25 3.98 9.64
C LEU A 249 -10.02 3.73 10.94
N ALA A 250 -10.02 4.70 11.86
CA ALA A 250 -10.73 4.63 13.13
C ALA A 250 -12.23 4.93 13.01
N HIS A 251 -12.64 5.88 12.16
CA HIS A 251 -14.00 6.43 12.16
C HIS A 251 -14.83 6.03 10.93
N GLU A 252 -14.26 6.13 9.72
CA GLU A 252 -14.98 5.87 8.47
C GLU A 252 -15.00 4.38 8.09
N ARG A 253 -14.11 3.59 8.70
CA ARG A 253 -14.06 2.12 8.60
C ARG A 253 -14.07 1.62 7.13
N PRO A 254 -13.12 2.08 6.29
CA PRO A 254 -13.01 1.59 4.92
C PRO A 254 -12.85 0.07 4.91
N ARG A 255 -13.52 -0.61 3.98
CA ARG A 255 -13.55 -2.08 3.92
C ARG A 255 -12.41 -2.64 3.07
N THR A 256 -11.95 -1.86 2.10
CA THR A 256 -10.85 -2.23 1.20
C THR A 256 -9.80 -1.12 1.12
N VAL A 257 -8.61 -1.49 0.64
CA VAL A 257 -7.53 -0.54 0.38
C VAL A 257 -7.98 0.54 -0.62
N ALA A 258 -8.74 0.17 -1.65
CA ALA A 258 -9.30 1.09 -2.64
C ALA A 258 -10.20 2.15 -1.99
N GLU A 259 -11.10 1.74 -1.08
CA GLU A 259 -11.95 2.67 -0.34
C GLU A 259 -11.12 3.63 0.51
N LEU A 260 -10.14 3.11 1.27
CA LEU A 260 -9.23 3.96 2.05
C LEU A 260 -8.52 4.99 1.15
N MET A 261 -8.01 4.58 -0.01
CA MET A 261 -7.33 5.48 -0.94
C MET A 261 -8.22 6.60 -1.47
N LEU A 262 -9.50 6.31 -1.76
CA LEU A 262 -10.48 7.32 -2.20
C LEU A 262 -10.81 8.30 -1.09
N GLU A 263 -11.05 7.80 0.13
CA GLU A 263 -11.35 8.65 1.28
C GLU A 263 -10.15 9.56 1.60
N VAL A 264 -8.92 9.05 1.49
CA VAL A 264 -7.71 9.86 1.63
C VAL A 264 -7.64 10.91 0.52
N GLU A 265 -7.80 10.54 -0.75
CA GLU A 265 -7.74 11.48 -1.90
C GLU A 265 -8.75 12.61 -1.72
N HIS A 266 -9.97 12.30 -1.31
CA HIS A 266 -11.02 13.28 -1.05
C HIS A 266 -10.66 14.20 0.13
N THR A 267 -10.30 13.60 1.27
CA THR A 267 -10.00 14.36 2.50
C THR A 267 -8.79 15.28 2.34
N VAL A 268 -7.74 14.83 1.64
CA VAL A 268 -6.53 15.65 1.47
C VAL A 268 -6.68 16.75 0.42
N ALA A 269 -7.76 16.77 -0.38
CA ALA A 269 -7.98 17.79 -1.40
C ALA A 269 -7.89 19.21 -0.83
N ASP A 270 -8.42 19.38 0.39
CA ASP A 270 -8.48 20.65 1.13
C ASP A 270 -7.34 20.82 2.16
N LEU A 271 -6.38 19.89 2.21
CA LEU A 271 -5.26 19.87 3.14
C LEU A 271 -3.93 19.93 2.38
N PRO A 272 -3.39 21.13 2.04
CA PRO A 272 -2.26 21.26 1.13
C PRO A 272 -1.00 20.48 1.55
N ALA A 273 -0.73 20.36 2.84
CA ALA A 273 0.41 19.61 3.36
C ALA A 273 0.23 18.10 3.17
N ALA A 274 -0.88 17.54 3.64
CA ALA A 274 -1.22 16.13 3.42
C ALA A 274 -1.30 15.78 1.92
N ARG A 275 -1.86 16.66 1.08
CA ARG A 275 -1.92 16.48 -0.38
C ARG A 275 -0.54 16.36 -1.02
N ARG A 276 0.41 17.20 -0.62
CA ARG A 276 1.80 17.12 -1.11
C ARG A 276 2.46 15.81 -0.73
N ALA A 277 2.25 15.33 0.49
CA ALA A 277 2.73 14.02 0.92
C ALA A 277 2.06 12.91 0.10
N TRP A 278 0.73 12.90 -0.01
CA TRP A 278 -0.06 11.90 -0.70
C TRP A 278 0.33 11.72 -2.17
N ALA A 279 0.66 12.81 -2.87
CA ALA A 279 1.16 12.77 -4.24
C ALA A 279 2.45 11.92 -4.40
N GLN A 280 3.23 11.72 -3.33
CA GLN A 280 4.40 10.86 -3.32
C GLN A 280 4.11 9.39 -3.03
N PHE A 281 2.88 9.01 -2.67
CA PHE A 281 2.54 7.64 -2.30
C PHE A 281 2.07 6.82 -3.49
N ARG A 282 2.38 5.52 -3.49
CA ARG A 282 1.82 4.54 -4.43
C ARG A 282 1.46 3.28 -3.65
N LEU A 283 0.51 2.53 -4.20
CA LEU A 283 0.19 1.20 -3.75
C LEU A 283 0.97 0.18 -4.58
N VAL A 284 1.70 -0.70 -3.90
CA VAL A 284 2.16 -1.97 -4.48
C VAL A 284 1.27 -3.08 -3.91
N GLY A 285 0.75 -3.95 -4.76
CA GLY A 285 -0.25 -4.96 -4.42
C GLY A 285 -1.65 -4.65 -4.93
N ASP A 286 -2.61 -5.41 -4.43
CA ASP A 286 -4.00 -5.41 -4.88
C ASP A 286 -4.86 -4.38 -4.11
N PRO A 287 -5.42 -3.35 -4.77
CA PRO A 287 -6.27 -2.33 -4.13
C PRO A 287 -7.60 -2.91 -3.63
N THR A 288 -8.02 -4.08 -4.09
CA THR A 288 -9.24 -4.76 -3.60
C THR A 288 -8.99 -5.57 -2.32
N THR A 289 -7.79 -5.50 -1.75
CA THR A 289 -7.45 -6.16 -0.48
C THR A 289 -8.38 -5.67 0.64
N PRO A 290 -9.07 -6.57 1.36
CA PRO A 290 -9.88 -6.21 2.52
C PRO A 290 -9.01 -5.70 3.69
N LEU A 291 -9.52 -4.75 4.47
CA LEU A 291 -8.82 -4.16 5.62
C LEU A 291 -9.17 -4.82 6.97
N GLY A 292 -9.64 -6.08 6.96
CA GLY A 292 -10.15 -6.77 8.16
C GLY A 292 -11.56 -6.29 8.57
N ALA A 293 -12.26 -7.07 9.41
CA ALA A 293 -13.65 -6.75 9.74
C ALA A 293 -13.76 -5.52 10.65
N ALA A 294 -14.83 -4.76 10.46
CA ALA A 294 -15.28 -3.65 11.31
C ALA A 294 -16.42 -4.09 12.23
#